data_AF-A0AA89Q9G8-F1
#
_entry.id   AF-A0AA89Q9G8-F1
#
_cell.length_a   1.000
_cell.length_b   1.000
_cell.length_c   1.000
_cell.angle_alpha   90.00
_cell.angle_beta   90.00
_cell.angle_gamma   90.00
#
_symmetry.space_group_name_H-M   'P 1'
#
loop_
_entity.id
_entity.type
_entity.pdbx_description
1 polymer ?
#
loop_
_entity_poly.entity_id
_entity_poly.type
_entity_poly.pdbx_seq_one_letter_code
_entity_poly.pdbx_strand_id
1 'polypeptide(L)'
;MRADRLLSLLLLLQNRGRMTAPELAAELEVSVRTVYRDVEALGAAGVPVCADRGPEGGYRLVEGYRTRLTGLTDAEAGSLFLAGMPGPARDLGLGAVLASAQLKVQAALPAELSAQARRVQERFHLDAPAWFREADPVPCLEAVASAVWERRTLRLHYRRWRGEVHREVRPLGLVLKGGIWYLVALAEEAVRTYRVSRVLDVEETGDVFERPAGFDLAAYWAESSRRLEAALRQDTALLRISPRARQLLPMQFGAAGVRALGSAGPPDGDGWVEVELTVESEAVAVGDLLRLGPEAEVLGPPGLRQAVARAVAALADRYLADRYQESSAPIDRL
;
A
#
# COMPACT_ATOMS: atom_id res chain seq x y z
N MET A 1 -13.39 15.22 -33.86
CA MET A 1 -14.07 14.92 -35.16
C MET A 1 -15.31 13.99 -35.11
N ARG A 2 -15.57 13.22 -34.04
CA ARG A 2 -16.95 12.74 -33.72
C ARG A 2 -17.15 12.68 -32.21
N ALA A 3 -16.19 12.08 -31.50
CA ALA A 3 -16.16 12.03 -30.03
C ALA A 3 -16.24 13.42 -29.38
N ASP A 4 -15.42 14.37 -29.81
CA ASP A 4 -15.45 15.74 -29.28
C ASP A 4 -16.81 16.42 -29.48
N ARG A 5 -17.48 16.14 -30.60
CA ARG A 5 -18.78 16.73 -30.91
C ARG A 5 -19.91 16.10 -30.09
N LEU A 6 -19.86 14.78 -29.85
CA LEU A 6 -20.78 14.09 -28.94
C LEU A 6 -20.62 14.60 -27.51
N LEU A 7 -19.37 14.86 -27.08
CA LEU A 7 -19.08 15.46 -25.79
C LEU A 7 -19.64 16.90 -25.70
N SER A 8 -19.41 17.73 -26.71
CA SER A 8 -19.96 19.09 -26.77
C SER A 8 -21.49 19.10 -26.76
N LEU A 9 -22.14 18.22 -27.54
CA LEU A 9 -23.60 18.07 -27.54
C LEU A 9 -24.13 17.69 -26.15
N LEU A 10 -23.49 16.72 -25.49
CA LEU A 10 -23.84 16.31 -24.13
C LEU A 10 -23.70 17.46 -23.12
N LEU A 11 -22.60 18.22 -23.17
CA LEU A 11 -22.37 19.37 -22.29
C LEU A 11 -23.37 20.50 -22.54
N LEU A 12 -23.76 20.75 -23.79
CA LEU A 12 -24.79 21.73 -24.15
C LEU A 12 -26.14 21.36 -23.52
N LEU A 13 -26.55 20.10 -23.63
CA LEU A 13 -27.80 19.62 -23.01
C LEU A 13 -27.73 19.61 -21.47
N GLN A 14 -26.56 19.35 -20.87
CA GLN A 14 -26.40 19.44 -19.41
C GLN A 14 -26.51 20.86 -18.87
N ASN A 15 -25.92 21.84 -19.57
CA ASN A 15 -25.83 23.22 -19.11
C ASN A 15 -27.06 24.05 -19.46
N ARG A 16 -27.66 23.84 -20.64
CA ARG A 16 -28.82 24.61 -21.12
C ARG A 16 -30.14 23.85 -21.02
N GLY A 17 -30.10 22.56 -20.65
CA GLY A 17 -31.29 21.74 -20.42
C GLY A 17 -31.92 21.26 -21.73
N ARG A 18 -32.94 21.98 -22.21
CA ARG A 18 -33.67 21.65 -23.45
C ARG A 18 -33.15 22.51 -24.60
N MET A 19 -32.82 21.88 -25.72
CA MET A 19 -32.42 22.57 -26.94
C MET A 19 -33.03 21.90 -28.18
N THR A 20 -33.42 22.68 -29.16
CA THR A 20 -33.94 22.19 -30.44
C THR A 20 -32.82 21.69 -31.35
N ALA A 21 -33.17 20.88 -32.36
CA ALA A 21 -32.19 20.40 -33.35
C ALA A 21 -31.50 21.55 -34.13
N PRO A 22 -32.21 22.62 -34.54
CA PRO A 22 -31.59 23.79 -35.18
C PRO A 22 -30.63 24.56 -34.25
N GLU A 23 -30.96 24.72 -32.97
CA GLU A 23 -30.07 25.39 -32.01
C GLU A 23 -28.80 24.59 -31.77
N LEU A 24 -28.92 23.27 -31.60
CA LEU A 24 -27.76 22.38 -31.48
C LEU A 24 -26.91 22.37 -32.76
N ALA A 25 -27.54 22.45 -33.93
CA ALA A 25 -26.85 22.51 -35.22
C ALA A 25 -26.06 23.81 -35.37
N ALA A 26 -26.63 24.95 -34.95
CA ALA A 26 -25.97 26.25 -34.97
C ALA A 26 -24.78 26.29 -33.99
N GLU A 27 -24.98 25.86 -32.74
CA GLU A 27 -23.93 25.88 -31.70
C GLU A 27 -22.78 24.91 -31.99
N LEU A 28 -23.06 23.79 -32.67
CA LEU A 28 -22.05 22.80 -33.05
C LEU A 28 -21.48 23.02 -34.46
N GLU A 29 -21.94 24.05 -35.18
CA GLU A 29 -21.56 24.38 -36.56
C GLU A 29 -21.73 23.18 -37.53
N VAL A 30 -22.83 22.44 -37.41
CA VAL A 30 -23.15 21.27 -38.23
C VAL A 30 -24.57 21.32 -38.78
N SER A 31 -24.90 20.39 -39.67
CA SER A 31 -26.27 20.24 -40.15
C SER A 31 -27.19 19.62 -39.08
N VAL A 32 -28.50 19.94 -39.14
CA VAL A 32 -29.53 19.29 -38.31
C VAL A 32 -29.54 17.76 -38.48
N ARG A 33 -29.26 17.27 -39.70
CA ARG A 33 -29.13 15.83 -39.98
C ARG A 33 -27.98 15.21 -39.19
N THR A 34 -26.89 15.94 -38.98
CA THR A 34 -25.75 15.51 -38.15
C THR A 34 -26.14 15.43 -36.68
N VAL A 35 -26.91 16.42 -36.18
CA VAL A 35 -27.43 16.41 -34.81
C VAL A 35 -28.30 15.18 -34.55
N TYR A 36 -29.22 14.83 -35.46
CA TYR A 36 -30.03 13.63 -35.32
C TYR A 36 -29.19 12.36 -35.19
N ARG A 37 -28.18 12.21 -36.05
CA ARG A 37 -27.26 11.07 -36.03
C ARG A 37 -26.42 11.03 -34.75
N ASP A 38 -26.05 12.19 -34.22
CA ASP A 38 -25.25 12.30 -32.99
C ASP A 38 -26.10 12.04 -31.73
N VAL A 39 -27.37 12.47 -31.72
CA VAL A 39 -28.33 12.11 -30.67
C VAL A 39 -28.58 10.60 -30.65
N GLU A 40 -28.78 9.97 -31.81
CA GLU A 40 -28.89 8.50 -31.90
C GLU A 40 -27.63 7.80 -31.39
N ALA A 41 -26.44 8.33 -31.71
CA ALA A 41 -25.17 7.78 -31.24
C ALA A 41 -25.02 7.90 -29.71
N LEU A 42 -25.49 9.00 -29.11
CA LEU A 42 -25.54 9.15 -27.65
C LEU A 42 -26.50 8.15 -27.01
N GLY A 43 -27.69 7.96 -27.59
CA GLY A 43 -28.65 6.94 -27.14
C GLY A 43 -28.07 5.53 -27.20
N ALA A 44 -27.39 5.18 -28.31
CA ALA A 44 -26.72 3.90 -28.46
C ALA A 44 -25.54 3.70 -27.48
N ALA A 45 -24.94 4.79 -26.99
CA ALA A 45 -23.90 4.79 -25.96
C ALA A 45 -24.47 4.81 -24.53
N GLY A 46 -25.78 4.63 -24.35
CA GLY A 46 -26.43 4.56 -23.04
C GLY A 46 -26.75 5.92 -22.41
N VAL A 47 -26.61 7.03 -23.14
CA VAL A 47 -27.00 8.36 -22.66
C VAL A 47 -28.52 8.54 -22.84
N PRO A 48 -29.29 8.80 -21.77
CA PRO A 48 -30.74 8.92 -21.83
C PRO A 48 -31.18 10.29 -22.35
N VAL A 49 -31.11 10.48 -23.66
CA VAL A 49 -31.62 11.67 -24.36
C VAL A 49 -33.10 11.47 -24.70
N CYS A 50 -33.95 12.38 -24.26
CA CYS A 50 -35.37 12.44 -24.61
C CYS A 50 -35.61 13.44 -25.74
N ALA A 51 -36.55 13.11 -26.63
CA ALA A 51 -37.03 14.01 -27.66
C ALA A 51 -38.50 14.35 -27.41
N ASP A 52 -38.78 15.62 -27.09
CA ASP A 52 -40.15 16.13 -26.98
C ASP A 52 -40.60 16.65 -28.36
N ARG A 53 -41.80 16.27 -28.80
CA ARG A 53 -42.39 16.75 -30.07
C ARG A 53 -43.19 18.03 -29.87
N GLY A 54 -43.18 18.92 -30.86
CA GLY A 54 -43.99 20.13 -30.91
C GLY A 54 -43.18 21.40 -31.22
N PRO A 55 -43.84 22.58 -31.32
CA PRO A 55 -43.18 23.86 -31.58
C PRO A 55 -42.18 24.27 -30.49
N GLU A 56 -42.46 23.87 -29.24
CA GLU A 56 -41.59 24.02 -28.05
C GLU A 56 -40.83 22.71 -27.71
N GLY A 57 -40.78 21.79 -28.68
CA GLY A 57 -40.11 20.49 -28.57
C GLY A 57 -38.60 20.62 -28.66
N GLY A 58 -37.88 19.54 -28.40
CA GLY A 58 -36.41 19.55 -28.42
C GLY A 58 -35.80 18.35 -27.74
N TYR A 59 -34.48 18.32 -27.73
CA TYR A 59 -33.69 17.34 -27.03
C TYR A 59 -33.38 17.82 -25.63
N ARG A 60 -33.55 16.93 -24.66
CA ARG A 60 -33.14 17.15 -23.28
C ARG A 60 -32.62 15.85 -22.69
N LEU A 61 -31.78 15.95 -21.68
CA LEU A 61 -31.44 14.79 -20.85
C LEU A 61 -32.59 14.51 -19.89
N VAL A 62 -32.80 13.24 -19.53
CA VAL A 62 -33.77 12.87 -18.48
C VAL A 62 -33.48 13.69 -17.21
N GLU A 63 -34.53 14.17 -16.55
CA GLU A 63 -34.43 15.03 -15.38
C GLU A 63 -33.57 14.36 -14.27
N GLY A 64 -32.55 15.07 -13.80
CA GLY A 64 -31.57 14.53 -12.85
C GLY A 64 -30.37 13.81 -13.47
N TYR A 65 -30.28 13.68 -14.80
CA TYR A 65 -29.07 13.24 -15.50
C TYR A 65 -28.02 14.37 -15.58
N ARG A 66 -27.47 14.70 -14.41
CA ARG A 66 -26.07 15.18 -14.33
C ARG A 66 -25.20 13.93 -14.32
N THR A 67 -23.90 14.03 -14.58
CA THR A 67 -22.92 12.95 -14.37
C THR A 67 -22.95 12.48 -12.92
N ARG A 68 -23.98 11.70 -12.58
CA ARG A 68 -24.02 10.80 -11.43
C ARG A 68 -22.96 9.74 -11.72
N LEU A 69 -22.36 9.18 -10.69
CA LEU A 69 -21.21 8.25 -10.71
C LEU A 69 -21.36 6.97 -11.58
N THR A 70 -22.41 6.85 -12.40
CA THR A 70 -22.66 5.75 -13.35
C THR A 70 -21.70 5.72 -14.55
N GLY A 71 -20.78 6.69 -14.67
CA GLY A 71 -19.73 6.71 -15.71
C GLY A 71 -18.41 6.04 -15.32
N LEU A 72 -18.34 5.47 -14.11
CA LEU A 72 -17.22 4.65 -13.66
C LEU A 72 -17.41 3.20 -14.14
N THR A 73 -16.37 2.62 -14.71
CA THR A 73 -16.31 1.18 -14.93
C THR A 73 -16.11 0.44 -13.60
N ASP A 74 -16.39 -0.87 -13.56
CA ASP A 74 -16.15 -1.68 -12.35
C ASP A 74 -14.69 -1.60 -11.90
N ALA A 75 -13.75 -1.60 -12.85
CA ALA A 75 -12.32 -1.44 -12.58
C ALA A 75 -11.98 -0.05 -12.01
N GLU A 76 -12.59 1.01 -12.56
CA GLU A 76 -12.41 2.38 -12.05
C GLU A 76 -12.99 2.55 -10.66
N ALA A 77 -14.20 2.03 -10.41
CA ALA A 77 -14.83 2.04 -9.09
C ALA A 77 -13.99 1.27 -8.06
N GLY A 78 -13.49 0.08 -8.42
CA GLY A 78 -12.59 -0.70 -7.57
C GLY A 78 -11.24 0.00 -7.31
N SER A 79 -10.71 0.73 -8.29
CA SER A 79 -9.44 1.45 -8.13
C SER A 79 -9.52 2.59 -7.12
N LEU A 80 -10.69 3.22 -6.93
CA LEU A 80 -10.84 4.40 -6.05
C LEU A 80 -10.50 4.12 -4.58
N PHE A 81 -10.58 2.86 -4.14
CA PHE A 81 -10.10 2.45 -2.82
C PHE A 81 -8.58 2.66 -2.63
N LEU A 82 -7.83 2.82 -3.73
CA LEU A 82 -6.40 3.10 -3.76
C LEU A 82 -6.07 4.58 -4.00
N ALA A 83 -7.06 5.48 -4.01
CA ALA A 83 -6.86 6.89 -4.39
C ALA A 83 -5.83 7.66 -3.53
N GLY A 84 -5.64 7.27 -2.27
CA GLY A 84 -4.59 7.81 -1.39
C GLY A 84 -3.24 7.11 -1.50
N MET A 85 -3.11 6.10 -2.36
CA MET A 85 -1.98 5.18 -2.43
C MET A 85 -1.51 4.97 -3.88
N PRO A 86 -0.99 6.03 -4.55
CA PRO A 86 -0.62 5.97 -5.97
C PRO A 86 0.53 5.00 -6.26
N GLY A 87 1.48 4.82 -5.34
CA GLY A 87 2.54 3.81 -5.47
C GLY A 87 1.94 2.39 -5.50
N PRO A 88 1.20 1.98 -4.46
CA PRO A 88 0.51 0.69 -4.44
C PRO A 88 -0.41 0.43 -5.63
N ALA A 89 -1.09 1.46 -6.14
CA ALA A 89 -1.90 1.33 -7.36
C ALA A 89 -1.05 1.01 -8.61
N ARG A 90 0.15 1.59 -8.74
CA ARG A 90 1.09 1.25 -9.83
C ARG A 90 1.63 -0.15 -9.68
N ASP A 91 2.00 -0.56 -8.47
CA ASP A 91 2.53 -1.91 -8.20
C ASP A 91 1.52 -3.02 -8.59
N LEU A 92 0.22 -2.70 -8.50
CA LEU A 92 -0.88 -3.59 -8.89
C LEU A 92 -1.30 -3.47 -10.38
N GLY A 93 -0.63 -2.64 -11.18
CA GLY A 93 -1.02 -2.39 -12.58
C GLY A 93 -2.26 -1.49 -12.75
N LEU A 94 -2.80 -0.93 -11.67
CA LEU A 94 -4.04 -0.13 -11.66
C LEU A 94 -3.81 1.38 -11.77
N GLY A 95 -2.57 1.83 -11.93
CA GLY A 95 -2.21 3.26 -11.88
C GLY A 95 -2.96 4.12 -12.91
N ALA A 96 -3.08 3.66 -14.16
CA ALA A 96 -3.79 4.39 -15.21
C ALA A 96 -5.33 4.39 -14.99
N VAL A 97 -5.87 3.25 -14.54
CA VAL A 97 -7.29 3.10 -14.22
C VAL A 97 -7.69 4.02 -13.07
N LEU A 98 -6.86 4.09 -12.03
CA LEU A 98 -7.05 5.00 -10.91
C LEU A 98 -7.00 6.48 -11.34
N ALA A 99 -6.03 6.85 -12.17
CA ALA A 99 -5.93 8.22 -12.67
C ALA A 99 -7.18 8.62 -13.47
N SER A 100 -7.68 7.72 -14.33
CA SER A 100 -8.95 7.90 -15.06
C SER A 100 -10.13 8.09 -14.10
N ALA A 101 -10.26 7.20 -13.10
CA ALA A 101 -11.33 7.26 -12.11
C ALA A 101 -11.29 8.57 -11.30
N GLN A 102 -10.11 9.02 -10.90
CA GLN A 102 -9.93 10.28 -10.16
C GLN A 102 -10.32 11.49 -11.01
N LEU A 103 -9.95 11.52 -12.29
CA LEU A 103 -10.38 12.57 -13.22
C LEU A 103 -11.90 12.60 -13.37
N LYS A 104 -12.55 11.43 -13.49
CA LYS A 104 -14.01 11.31 -13.56
C LYS A 104 -14.69 11.80 -12.28
N VAL A 105 -14.16 11.45 -11.11
CA VAL A 105 -14.67 11.93 -9.83
C VAL A 105 -14.49 13.45 -9.72
N GLN A 106 -13.32 13.99 -10.06
CA GLN A 106 -13.08 15.44 -10.04
C GLN A 106 -14.00 16.20 -10.99
N ALA A 107 -14.28 15.65 -12.17
CA ALA A 107 -15.19 16.25 -13.15
C ALA A 107 -16.66 16.18 -12.71
N ALA A 108 -17.02 15.24 -11.84
CA ALA A 108 -18.37 15.10 -11.29
C ALA A 108 -18.61 15.97 -10.02
N LEU A 109 -17.55 16.46 -9.37
CA LEU A 109 -17.66 17.29 -8.19
C LEU A 109 -18.07 18.74 -8.52
N PRO A 110 -18.97 19.37 -7.74
CA PRO A 110 -19.18 20.82 -7.76
C PRO A 110 -17.86 21.59 -7.58
N ALA A 111 -17.78 22.79 -8.16
CA ALA A 111 -16.54 23.57 -8.22
C ALA A 111 -15.92 23.84 -6.84
N GLU A 112 -16.77 24.08 -5.83
CA GLU A 112 -16.38 24.35 -4.45
C GLU A 112 -15.72 23.12 -3.80
N LEU A 113 -16.29 21.94 -4.03
CA LEU A 113 -15.79 20.66 -3.51
C LEU A 113 -14.53 20.21 -4.27
N SER A 114 -14.46 20.46 -5.58
CA SER A 114 -13.27 20.19 -6.39
C SER A 114 -12.07 21.04 -5.93
N ALA A 115 -12.29 22.33 -5.64
CA ALA A 115 -11.26 23.21 -5.08
C ALA A 115 -10.81 22.78 -3.67
N GLN A 116 -11.74 22.29 -2.83
CA GLN A 116 -11.39 21.72 -1.52
C GLN A 116 -10.57 20.44 -1.65
N ALA A 117 -10.97 19.51 -2.53
CA ALA A 117 -10.24 18.27 -2.77
C ALA A 117 -8.82 18.52 -3.29
N ARG A 118 -8.65 19.47 -4.24
CA ARG A 118 -7.33 19.88 -4.74
C ARG A 118 -6.44 20.45 -3.63
N ARG A 119 -6.99 21.31 -2.77
CA ARG A 119 -6.25 21.83 -1.60
C ARG A 119 -5.79 20.73 -0.65
N VAL A 120 -6.58 19.70 -0.43
CA VAL A 120 -6.16 18.55 0.39
C VAL A 120 -5.03 17.81 -0.30
N GLN A 121 -5.14 17.51 -1.61
CA GLN A 121 -4.08 16.83 -2.36
C GLN A 121 -2.75 17.62 -2.39
N GLU A 122 -2.81 18.95 -2.51
CA GLU A 122 -1.63 19.82 -2.49
C GLU A 122 -0.96 19.87 -1.11
N ARG A 123 -1.72 19.64 -0.03
CA ARG A 123 -1.27 19.87 1.36
C ARG A 123 -1.08 18.60 2.17
N PHE A 124 -1.61 17.47 1.69
CA PHE A 124 -1.53 16.18 2.35
C PHE A 124 -0.87 15.17 1.41
N HIS A 125 0.38 14.85 1.71
CA HIS A 125 1.15 13.83 1.03
C HIS A 125 1.26 12.60 1.93
N LEU A 126 0.61 11.50 1.54
CA LEU A 126 0.70 10.22 2.25
C LEU A 126 1.86 9.40 1.68
N ASP A 127 3.01 9.49 2.35
CA ASP A 127 4.17 8.65 2.08
C ASP A 127 4.19 7.48 3.07
N ALA A 128 3.68 6.33 2.65
CA ALA A 128 3.48 5.13 3.47
C ALA A 128 4.67 4.13 3.57
N PRO A 129 5.68 4.12 2.67
CA PRO A 129 6.92 3.36 2.86
C PRO A 129 7.72 3.85 4.07
N ALA A 130 8.47 2.94 4.70
CA ALA A 130 9.37 3.30 5.80
C ALA A 130 10.65 3.96 5.25
N TRP A 131 11.08 5.08 5.84
CA TRP A 131 12.28 5.87 5.48
C TRP A 131 13.58 5.09 5.20
N PHE A 132 13.73 3.87 5.72
CA PHE A 132 14.96 3.06 5.61
C PHE A 132 14.78 1.73 4.87
N ARG A 133 13.65 1.52 4.18
CA ARG A 133 13.43 0.35 3.33
C ARG A 133 13.02 0.80 1.94
N GLU A 134 13.87 0.57 0.96
CA GLU A 134 13.42 0.49 -0.42
C GLU A 134 12.37 -0.62 -0.52
N ALA A 135 11.31 -0.38 -1.28
CA ALA A 135 10.32 -1.41 -1.56
C ALA A 135 11.02 -2.54 -2.32
N ASP A 136 10.95 -3.77 -1.81
CA ASP A 136 11.49 -4.92 -2.54
C ASP A 136 10.82 -5.01 -3.92
N PRO A 137 11.54 -5.43 -4.97
CA PRO A 137 10.91 -5.73 -6.24
C PRO A 137 9.85 -6.83 -6.06
N VAL A 138 8.69 -6.62 -6.66
CA VAL A 138 7.54 -7.53 -6.60
C VAL A 138 7.07 -7.93 -8.02
N PRO A 139 7.93 -8.60 -8.81
CA PRO A 139 7.67 -8.86 -10.23
C PRO A 139 6.41 -9.70 -10.48
N CYS A 140 6.02 -10.56 -9.55
CA CYS A 140 4.83 -11.40 -9.67
C CYS A 140 3.56 -10.76 -9.10
N LEU A 141 3.59 -9.53 -8.58
CA LEU A 141 2.46 -8.94 -7.85
C LEU A 141 1.21 -8.78 -8.73
N GLU A 142 1.37 -8.29 -9.96
CA GLU A 142 0.25 -8.10 -10.89
C GLU A 142 -0.48 -9.42 -11.15
N ALA A 143 0.27 -10.50 -11.43
CA ALA A 143 -0.29 -11.83 -11.65
C ALA A 143 -0.96 -12.41 -10.39
N VAL A 144 -0.33 -12.25 -9.21
CA VAL A 144 -0.91 -12.67 -7.93
C VAL A 144 -2.20 -11.91 -7.65
N ALA A 145 -2.23 -10.62 -7.93
CA ALA A 145 -3.40 -9.78 -7.69
C ALA A 145 -4.54 -10.16 -8.63
N SER A 146 -4.25 -10.38 -9.92
CA SER A 146 -5.20 -10.93 -10.90
C SER A 146 -5.91 -12.17 -10.36
N ALA A 147 -5.14 -13.14 -9.87
CA ALA A 147 -5.69 -14.38 -9.32
C ALA A 147 -6.55 -14.18 -8.05
N VAL A 148 -6.25 -13.17 -7.23
CA VAL A 148 -7.10 -12.80 -6.08
C VAL A 148 -8.47 -12.30 -6.56
N TRP A 149 -8.48 -11.38 -7.53
CA TRP A 149 -9.73 -10.79 -8.05
C TRP A 149 -10.56 -11.83 -8.82
N GLU A 150 -9.90 -12.67 -9.61
CA GLU A 150 -10.55 -13.69 -10.44
C GLU A 150 -10.83 -15.01 -9.70
N ARG A 151 -10.36 -15.16 -8.45
CA ARG A 151 -10.47 -16.37 -7.63
C ARG A 151 -9.81 -17.59 -8.30
N ARG A 152 -8.63 -17.39 -8.88
CA ARG A 152 -7.84 -18.46 -9.52
C ARG A 152 -6.83 -19.07 -8.56
N THR A 153 -6.68 -20.39 -8.63
CA THR A 153 -5.66 -21.12 -7.89
C THR A 153 -4.29 -20.95 -8.54
N LEU A 154 -3.29 -20.68 -7.71
CA LEU A 154 -1.92 -20.42 -8.14
C LEU A 154 -0.98 -21.52 -7.66
N ARG A 155 0.03 -21.84 -8.48
CA ARG A 155 1.24 -22.54 -8.04
C ARG A 155 2.37 -21.53 -7.91
N LEU A 156 2.85 -21.36 -6.68
CA LEU A 156 3.94 -20.44 -6.36
C LEU A 156 5.26 -21.19 -6.27
N HIS A 157 6.31 -20.68 -6.93
CA HIS A 157 7.70 -20.97 -6.59
C HIS A 157 8.15 -19.95 -5.54
N TYR A 158 8.36 -20.40 -4.31
CA TYR A 158 8.50 -19.54 -3.14
C TYR A 158 9.83 -19.73 -2.42
N ARG A 159 10.51 -18.64 -2.11
CA ARG A 159 11.76 -18.63 -1.33
C ARG A 159 11.46 -18.56 0.17
N ARG A 160 11.87 -19.60 0.90
CA ARG A 160 11.85 -19.65 2.37
C ARG A 160 13.26 -19.51 2.95
N TRP A 161 13.36 -19.38 4.27
CA TRP A 161 14.64 -19.30 4.98
C TRP A 161 15.55 -20.53 4.74
N ARG A 162 14.96 -21.73 4.59
CA ARG A 162 15.67 -23.00 4.37
C ARG A 162 15.54 -23.51 2.93
N GLY A 163 15.65 -22.63 1.93
CA GLY A 163 15.62 -22.98 0.50
C GLY A 163 14.34 -22.58 -0.24
N GLU A 164 14.03 -23.26 -1.32
CA GLU A 164 12.91 -22.93 -2.21
C GLU A 164 11.85 -24.05 -2.19
N VAL A 165 10.59 -23.70 -2.36
CA VAL A 165 9.47 -24.64 -2.33
C VAL A 165 8.42 -24.29 -3.37
N HIS A 166 7.72 -25.30 -3.87
CA HIS A 166 6.50 -25.10 -4.64
C HIS A 166 5.27 -25.26 -3.74
N ARG A 167 4.29 -24.37 -3.92
CA ARG A 167 3.05 -24.37 -3.14
C ARG A 167 1.87 -24.05 -4.03
N GLU A 168 0.86 -24.91 -4.00
CA GLU A 168 -0.44 -24.57 -4.53
C GLU A 168 -1.23 -23.77 -3.49
N VAL A 169 -1.79 -22.64 -3.90
CA VAL A 169 -2.48 -21.70 -3.03
C VAL A 169 -3.75 -21.18 -3.66
N ARG A 170 -4.76 -20.97 -2.83
CA ARG A 170 -6.03 -20.32 -3.14
C ARG A 170 -5.99 -18.89 -2.58
N PRO A 171 -5.68 -17.88 -3.39
CA PRO A 171 -5.37 -16.52 -2.93
C PRO A 171 -6.61 -15.79 -2.42
N LEU A 172 -6.66 -15.48 -1.11
CA LEU A 172 -7.82 -14.88 -0.46
C LEU A 172 -7.80 -13.35 -0.42
N GLY A 173 -6.61 -12.75 -0.46
CA GLY A 173 -6.48 -11.30 -0.38
C GLY A 173 -5.04 -10.80 -0.33
N LEU A 174 -4.84 -9.53 -0.64
CA LEU A 174 -3.57 -8.83 -0.53
C LEU A 174 -3.57 -7.83 0.62
N VAL A 175 -2.43 -7.71 1.28
CA VAL A 175 -2.21 -6.73 2.35
C VAL A 175 -0.91 -5.99 2.12
N LEU A 176 -0.95 -4.67 2.21
CA LEU A 176 0.22 -3.81 2.25
C LEU A 176 0.45 -3.33 3.69
N LYS A 177 1.56 -3.74 4.32
CA LYS A 177 1.95 -3.26 5.66
C LYS A 177 3.37 -2.72 5.63
N GLY A 178 3.52 -1.42 5.90
CA GLY A 178 4.81 -0.74 5.98
C GLY A 178 5.64 -0.83 4.70
N GLY A 179 4.99 -0.72 3.54
CA GLY A 179 5.61 -0.84 2.22
C GLY A 179 5.87 -2.28 1.75
N ILE A 180 5.47 -3.31 2.52
CA ILE A 180 5.68 -4.71 2.15
C ILE A 180 4.34 -5.35 1.77
N TRP A 181 4.31 -5.97 0.59
CA TRP A 181 3.17 -6.73 0.08
C TRP A 181 3.13 -8.16 0.63
N TYR A 182 1.96 -8.56 1.11
CA TYR A 182 1.66 -9.90 1.60
C TYR A 182 0.43 -10.47 0.89
N LEU A 183 0.55 -11.71 0.44
CA LEU A 183 -0.56 -12.55 0.00
C LEU A 183 -1.07 -13.38 1.18
N VAL A 184 -2.36 -13.29 1.46
CA VAL A 184 -3.07 -14.20 2.35
C VAL A 184 -3.77 -15.24 1.48
N ALA A 185 -3.48 -16.53 1.70
CA ALA A 185 -4.02 -17.60 0.87
C ALA A 185 -4.30 -18.87 1.66
N LEU A 186 -5.29 -19.65 1.23
CA LEU A 186 -5.45 -21.03 1.68
C LEU A 186 -4.40 -21.89 0.99
N ALA A 187 -3.54 -22.54 1.76
CA ALA A 187 -2.61 -23.54 1.25
C ALA A 187 -2.86 -24.82 2.03
N GLU A 188 -3.07 -25.94 1.32
CA GLU A 188 -3.60 -27.17 1.93
C GLU A 188 -4.92 -26.85 2.66
N GLU A 189 -4.97 -27.00 3.99
CA GLU A 189 -6.15 -26.72 4.83
C GLU A 189 -5.98 -25.51 5.77
N ALA A 190 -4.90 -24.75 5.64
CA ALA A 190 -4.63 -23.62 6.52
C ALA A 190 -4.50 -22.30 5.75
N VAL A 191 -5.06 -21.23 6.31
CA VAL A 191 -4.78 -19.86 5.85
C VAL A 191 -3.35 -19.50 6.26
N ARG A 192 -2.54 -19.09 5.28
CA ARG A 192 -1.15 -18.70 5.48
C ARG A 192 -0.86 -17.36 4.80
N THR A 193 0.20 -16.71 5.28
CA THR A 193 0.65 -15.42 4.80
C THR A 193 1.99 -15.57 4.07
N TYR A 194 2.10 -15.04 2.86
CA TYR A 194 3.28 -15.10 2.01
C TYR A 194 3.74 -13.68 1.68
N ARG A 195 5.00 -13.33 1.96
CA ARG A 195 5.57 -12.07 1.48
C ARG A 195 5.77 -12.15 -0.04
N VAL A 196 5.17 -11.23 -0.80
CA VAL A 196 5.13 -11.29 -2.27
C VAL A 196 6.52 -11.15 -2.88
N SER A 197 7.41 -10.36 -2.29
CA SER A 197 8.81 -10.24 -2.75
C SER A 197 9.65 -11.51 -2.64
N ARG A 198 9.11 -12.58 -2.02
CA ARG A 198 9.74 -13.91 -1.97
C ARG A 198 9.14 -14.90 -2.97
N VAL A 199 8.13 -14.49 -3.74
CA VAL A 199 7.59 -15.26 -4.87
C VAL A 199 8.56 -15.06 -6.04
N LEU A 200 9.12 -16.16 -6.51
CA LEU A 200 10.10 -16.17 -7.60
C LEU A 200 9.42 -16.35 -8.94
N ASP A 201 8.36 -17.15 -8.96
CA ASP A 201 7.52 -17.39 -10.11
C ASP A 201 6.09 -17.77 -9.68
N VAL A 202 5.14 -17.55 -10.58
CA VAL A 202 3.72 -17.83 -10.38
C VAL A 202 3.12 -18.44 -11.64
N GLU A 203 2.50 -19.61 -11.49
CA GLU A 203 1.73 -20.25 -12.55
C GLU A 203 0.25 -20.27 -12.16
N GLU A 204 -0.63 -19.84 -13.06
CA GLU A 204 -2.06 -20.10 -12.92
C GLU A 204 -2.35 -21.57 -13.25
N THR A 205 -3.03 -22.25 -12.33
CA THR A 205 -3.40 -23.67 -12.54
C THR A 205 -4.57 -23.84 -13.52
N GLY A 206 -5.34 -22.77 -13.75
CA GLY A 206 -6.61 -22.80 -14.50
C GLY A 206 -7.83 -23.10 -13.64
N ASP A 207 -7.63 -23.56 -12.40
CA ASP A 207 -8.73 -23.85 -11.47
C ASP A 207 -9.25 -22.59 -10.80
N VAL A 208 -10.57 -22.48 -10.68
CA VAL A 208 -11.26 -21.45 -9.89
C VAL A 208 -11.64 -22.05 -8.54
N PHE A 209 -11.47 -21.28 -7.47
CA PHE A 209 -11.86 -21.72 -6.13
C PHE A 209 -12.99 -20.87 -5.55
N GLU A 210 -13.79 -21.46 -4.67
CA GLU A 210 -14.75 -20.71 -3.89
C GLU A 210 -14.08 -20.07 -2.67
N ARG A 211 -14.15 -18.76 -2.58
CA ARG A 211 -13.68 -18.03 -1.41
C ARG A 211 -14.56 -18.40 -0.20
N PRO A 212 -14.00 -18.82 0.94
CA PRO A 212 -14.79 -19.23 2.10
C PRO A 212 -15.77 -18.13 2.54
N ALA A 213 -17.04 -18.52 2.71
CA ALA A 213 -18.09 -17.62 3.17
C ALA A 213 -17.73 -17.07 4.56
N GLY A 214 -17.81 -15.74 4.72
CA GLY A 214 -17.47 -15.06 5.98
C GLY A 214 -15.97 -14.85 6.23
N PHE A 215 -15.08 -15.16 5.28
CA PHE A 215 -13.66 -14.82 5.43
C PHE A 215 -13.41 -13.32 5.37
N ASP A 216 -13.07 -12.73 6.52
CA ASP A 216 -12.66 -11.33 6.67
C ASP A 216 -11.13 -11.21 6.66
N LEU A 217 -10.60 -10.59 5.60
CA LEU A 217 -9.17 -10.36 5.42
C LEU A 217 -8.59 -9.43 6.48
N ALA A 218 -9.33 -8.39 6.88
CA ALA A 218 -8.86 -7.42 7.86
C ALA A 218 -8.80 -8.04 9.26
N ALA A 219 -9.83 -8.81 9.64
CA ALA A 219 -9.85 -9.55 10.89
C ALA A 219 -8.72 -10.60 10.95
N TYR A 220 -8.55 -11.39 9.88
CA TYR A 220 -7.44 -12.34 9.79
C TYR A 220 -6.08 -11.64 9.90
N TRP A 221 -5.88 -10.52 9.18
CA TRP A 221 -4.62 -9.80 9.19
C TRP A 221 -4.29 -9.21 10.56
N ALA A 222 -5.28 -8.64 11.25
CA ALA A 222 -5.11 -8.12 12.59
C ALA A 222 -4.66 -9.22 13.56
N GLU A 223 -5.30 -10.39 13.50
CA GLU A 223 -4.94 -11.53 14.34
C GLU A 223 -3.58 -12.13 13.96
N SER A 224 -3.31 -12.31 12.67
CA SER A 224 -2.01 -12.78 12.18
C SER A 224 -0.88 -11.82 12.56
N SER A 225 -1.10 -10.51 12.48
CA SER A 225 -0.14 -9.49 12.89
C SER A 225 0.10 -9.54 14.40
N ARG A 226 -0.96 -9.64 15.22
CA ARG A 226 -0.82 -9.79 16.68
C ARG A 226 -0.04 -11.03 17.05
N ARG A 227 -0.38 -12.18 16.45
CA ARG A 227 0.32 -13.45 16.68
C ARG A 227 1.76 -13.41 16.23
N LEU A 228 2.07 -12.78 15.09
CA LEU A 228 3.45 -12.60 14.64
C LEU A 228 4.20 -11.66 15.57
N GLU A 229 3.61 -10.53 15.98
CA GLU A 229 4.23 -9.61 16.94
C GLU A 229 4.47 -10.28 18.30
N ALA A 230 3.56 -11.15 18.75
CA ALA A 230 3.72 -11.95 19.97
C ALA A 230 4.74 -13.09 19.80
N ALA A 231 4.81 -13.72 18.63
CA ALA A 231 5.76 -14.79 18.34
C ALA A 231 7.17 -14.26 18.01
N LEU A 232 7.28 -13.00 17.58
CA LEU A 232 8.57 -12.32 17.51
C LEU A 232 9.00 -11.93 18.92
N ARG A 233 8.11 -11.37 19.73
CA ARG A 233 8.36 -10.94 21.12
C ARG A 233 8.22 -12.07 22.14
N GLN A 234 9.11 -13.06 22.08
CA GLN A 234 9.02 -14.23 22.96
C GLN A 234 9.81 -14.10 24.27
N ASP A 235 10.74 -13.16 24.36
CA ASP A 235 11.63 -13.04 25.50
C ASP A 235 11.67 -11.62 26.07
N THR A 236 12.02 -11.54 27.36
CA THR A 236 12.23 -10.28 28.08
C THR A 236 13.71 -10.15 28.40
N ALA A 237 14.33 -9.07 27.95
CA ALA A 237 15.67 -8.68 28.36
C ALA A 237 15.59 -7.74 29.56
N LEU A 238 16.27 -8.10 30.65
CA LEU A 238 16.50 -7.19 31.76
C LEU A 238 17.72 -6.33 31.43
N LEU A 239 17.51 -5.02 31.38
CA LEU A 239 18.55 -4.07 31.02
C LEU A 239 18.77 -3.07 32.16
N ARG A 240 20.02 -2.73 32.44
CA ARG A 240 20.38 -1.52 33.20
C ARG A 240 20.69 -0.43 32.19
N ILE A 241 19.96 0.68 32.21
CA ILE A 241 20.05 1.74 31.19
C ILE A 241 20.39 3.09 31.80
N SER A 242 21.22 3.88 31.10
CA SER A 242 21.62 5.22 31.51
C SER A 242 20.49 6.25 31.31
N PRO A 243 20.59 7.46 31.90
CA PRO A 243 19.67 8.57 31.62
C PRO A 243 19.53 8.90 30.13
N ARG A 244 20.58 8.71 29.33
CA ARG A 244 20.58 8.92 27.87
C ARG A 244 19.83 7.79 27.16
N ALA A 245 20.07 6.53 27.52
CA ALA A 245 19.32 5.42 26.98
C ALA A 245 17.81 5.54 27.25
N ARG A 246 17.38 6.14 28.37
CA ARG A 246 15.95 6.41 28.62
C ARG A 246 15.32 7.32 27.56
N GLN A 247 16.07 8.27 27.00
CA GLN A 247 15.57 9.12 25.92
C GLN A 247 15.57 8.39 24.58
N LEU A 248 16.53 7.49 24.38
CA LEU A 248 16.69 6.72 23.14
C LEU A 248 15.70 5.55 23.03
N LEU A 249 15.30 4.92 24.14
CA LEU A 249 14.46 3.73 24.14
C LEU A 249 13.15 3.91 23.34
N PRO A 250 12.34 4.95 23.55
CA PRO A 250 11.11 5.17 22.78
C PRO A 250 11.37 5.40 21.29
N MET A 251 12.49 6.05 20.95
CA MET A 251 12.85 6.35 19.56
C MET A 251 13.31 5.11 18.81
N GLN A 252 14.08 4.23 19.47
CA GLN A 252 14.67 3.05 18.85
C GLN A 252 13.75 1.82 18.90
N PHE A 253 12.93 1.70 19.94
CA PHE A 253 12.08 0.53 20.20
C PHE A 253 10.57 0.84 20.21
N GLY A 254 10.19 2.08 19.90
CA GLY A 254 8.79 2.50 19.78
C GLY A 254 7.98 2.18 21.04
N ALA A 255 6.81 1.58 20.85
CA ALA A 255 5.91 1.20 21.94
C ALA A 255 6.53 0.21 22.94
N ALA A 256 7.48 -0.63 22.53
CA ALA A 256 8.18 -1.53 23.45
C ALA A 256 9.12 -0.74 24.38
N GLY A 257 9.83 0.25 23.84
CA GLY A 257 10.67 1.16 24.62
C GLY A 257 9.86 1.99 25.62
N VAL A 258 8.70 2.51 25.21
CA VAL A 258 7.79 3.25 26.12
C VAL A 258 7.32 2.36 27.27
N ARG A 259 6.93 1.10 27.01
CA ARG A 259 6.52 0.16 28.05
C ARG A 259 7.66 -0.18 29.00
N ALA A 260 8.86 -0.42 28.48
CA ALA A 260 10.03 -0.72 29.30
C ALA A 260 10.34 0.42 30.29
N LEU A 261 10.22 1.68 29.87
CA LEU A 261 10.36 2.82 30.78
C LEU A 261 9.25 2.91 31.83
N GLY A 262 8.03 2.47 31.50
CA GLY A 262 6.95 2.35 32.47
C GLY A 262 7.23 1.32 33.57
N SER A 263 8.08 0.33 33.30
CA SER A 263 8.56 -0.67 34.27
C SER A 263 9.84 -0.27 35.00
N ALA A 264 10.36 0.95 34.80
CA ALA A 264 11.64 1.34 35.35
C ALA A 264 11.65 1.34 36.88
N GLY A 265 12.62 0.66 37.46
CA GLY A 265 12.91 0.74 38.89
C GLY A 265 13.45 2.13 39.31
N PRO A 266 13.65 2.35 40.63
CA PRO A 266 14.27 3.59 41.10
C PRO A 266 15.69 3.73 40.51
N PRO A 267 16.14 4.96 40.19
CA PRO A 267 17.48 5.17 39.70
C PRO A 267 18.53 4.88 40.78
N ASP A 268 19.66 4.32 40.37
CA ASP A 268 20.84 4.20 41.24
C ASP A 268 21.60 5.54 41.39
N GLY A 269 22.74 5.49 42.08
CA GLY A 269 23.55 6.68 42.38
C GLY A 269 24.06 7.43 41.14
N ASP A 270 24.17 6.74 39.99
CA ASP A 270 24.59 7.33 38.72
C ASP A 270 23.40 7.66 37.80
N GLY A 271 22.18 7.49 38.30
CA GLY A 271 20.94 7.76 37.56
C GLY A 271 20.51 6.66 36.60
N TRP A 272 21.15 5.48 36.64
CA TRP A 272 20.77 4.34 35.80
C TRP A 272 19.57 3.62 36.40
N VAL A 273 18.72 3.06 35.55
CA VAL A 273 17.51 2.34 35.96
C VAL A 273 17.51 0.95 35.34
N GLU A 274 16.93 -0.01 36.05
CA GLU A 274 16.62 -1.32 35.49
C GLU A 274 15.26 -1.30 34.81
N VAL A 275 15.19 -1.89 33.62
CA VAL A 275 13.96 -2.00 32.81
C VAL A 275 13.82 -3.39 32.21
N GLU A 276 12.59 -3.82 32.02
CA GLU A 276 12.26 -5.02 31.25
C GLU A 276 11.89 -4.63 29.82
N LEU A 277 12.75 -4.96 28.87
CA LEU A 277 12.51 -4.74 27.45
C LEU A 277 12.07 -6.05 26.80
N THR A 278 10.90 -6.04 26.18
CA THR A 278 10.48 -7.16 25.33
C THR A 278 11.35 -7.20 24.08
N VAL A 279 12.04 -8.31 23.85
CA VAL A 279 12.97 -8.51 22.74
C VAL A 279 12.51 -9.64 21.83
N GLU A 280 13.07 -9.66 20.61
CA GLU A 280 12.83 -10.75 19.68
C GLU A 280 13.75 -11.96 19.94
N SER A 281 13.93 -12.84 18.94
CA SER A 281 14.94 -13.91 19.02
C SER A 281 16.32 -13.38 19.40
N GLU A 282 17.14 -14.18 20.09
CA GLU A 282 18.48 -13.80 20.55
C GLU A 282 19.33 -13.12 19.47
N ALA A 283 19.31 -13.64 18.24
CA ALA A 283 20.08 -13.09 17.13
C ALA A 283 19.65 -11.65 16.74
N VAL A 284 18.35 -11.35 16.79
CA VAL A 284 17.82 -10.00 16.52
C VAL A 284 18.08 -9.09 17.72
N ALA A 285 17.80 -9.59 18.92
CA ALA A 285 17.98 -8.87 20.17
C ALA A 285 19.43 -8.37 20.34
N VAL A 286 20.44 -9.19 20.00
CA VAL A 286 21.85 -8.77 20.05
C VAL A 286 22.09 -7.54 19.17
N GLY A 287 21.63 -7.56 17.92
CA GLY A 287 21.81 -6.45 17.00
C GLY A 287 21.14 -5.16 17.48
N ASP A 288 19.90 -5.27 17.96
CA ASP A 288 19.15 -4.11 18.46
C ASP A 288 19.76 -3.53 19.73
N LEU A 289 20.18 -4.36 20.68
CA LEU A 289 20.77 -3.92 21.94
C LEU A 289 22.14 -3.26 21.73
N LEU A 290 22.92 -3.71 20.75
CA LEU A 290 24.19 -3.05 20.39
C LEU A 290 23.99 -1.61 19.87
N ARG A 291 22.80 -1.24 19.38
CA ARG A 291 22.49 0.14 18.94
C ARG A 291 22.41 1.15 20.08
N LEU A 292 22.18 0.67 21.30
CA LEU A 292 22.25 1.49 22.51
C LEU A 292 23.71 1.77 22.93
N GLY A 293 24.67 1.03 22.37
CA GLY A 293 26.09 1.21 22.64
C GLY A 293 26.41 1.06 24.13
N PRO A 294 27.23 1.95 24.71
CA PRO A 294 27.60 1.88 26.13
C PRO A 294 26.49 2.37 27.07
N GLU A 295 25.34 2.82 26.57
CA GLU A 295 24.26 3.40 27.37
C GLU A 295 23.32 2.35 27.98
N ALA A 296 23.53 1.07 27.66
CA ALA A 296 22.74 -0.04 28.18
C ALA A 296 23.63 -1.25 28.48
N GLU A 297 23.36 -1.90 29.62
CA GLU A 297 23.94 -3.17 30.01
C GLU A 297 22.85 -4.25 30.04
N VAL A 298 23.10 -5.40 29.41
CA VAL A 298 22.20 -6.55 29.46
C VAL A 298 22.46 -7.35 30.74
N LEU A 299 21.51 -7.35 31.67
CA LEU A 299 21.60 -8.12 32.92
C LEU A 299 21.11 -9.56 32.72
N GLY A 300 20.09 -9.77 31.89
CA GLY A 300 19.55 -11.10 31.61
C GLY A 300 18.62 -11.16 30.39
N PRO A 301 18.27 -12.36 29.91
CA PRO A 301 18.69 -13.67 30.44
C PRO A 301 20.18 -13.98 30.17
N PRO A 302 20.80 -14.94 30.89
CA PRO A 302 22.24 -15.22 30.78
C PRO A 302 22.71 -15.54 29.35
N GLY A 303 21.91 -16.26 28.57
CA GLY A 303 22.21 -16.56 27.17
C GLY A 303 22.36 -15.30 26.31
N LEU A 304 21.41 -14.37 26.43
CA LEU A 304 21.44 -13.09 25.73
C LEU A 304 22.62 -12.22 26.16
N ARG A 305 22.91 -12.13 27.47
CA ARG A 305 24.09 -11.41 27.98
C ARG A 305 25.39 -11.96 27.39
N GLN A 306 25.53 -13.30 27.35
CA GLN A 306 26.69 -13.95 26.74
C GLN A 306 26.78 -13.70 25.23
N ALA A 307 25.65 -13.74 24.52
CA ALA A 307 25.60 -13.48 23.09
C ALA A 307 26.02 -12.04 22.74
N VAL A 308 25.53 -11.05 23.50
CA VAL A 308 25.97 -9.65 23.35
C VAL A 308 27.45 -9.51 23.69
N ALA A 309 27.93 -10.10 24.78
CA ALA A 309 29.35 -10.06 25.15
C ALA A 309 30.26 -10.63 24.05
N ARG A 310 29.88 -11.77 23.44
CA ARG A 310 30.61 -12.34 22.28
C ARG A 310 30.62 -11.39 21.09
N ALA A 311 29.50 -10.75 20.78
CA ALA A 311 29.41 -9.80 19.67
C ALA A 311 30.27 -8.54 19.91
N VAL A 312 30.25 -8.00 21.14
CA VAL A 312 31.11 -6.86 21.53
C VAL A 312 32.58 -7.22 21.42
N ALA A 313 33.00 -8.39 21.91
CA ALA A 313 34.39 -8.84 21.79
C ALA A 313 34.81 -8.95 20.32
N ALA A 314 33.98 -9.57 19.48
CA ALA A 314 34.26 -9.69 18.05
C ALA A 314 34.32 -8.32 17.34
N LEU A 315 33.52 -7.34 17.76
CA LEU A 315 33.60 -5.97 17.25
C LEU A 315 34.89 -5.28 17.72
N ALA A 316 35.23 -5.39 19.01
CA ALA A 316 36.46 -4.85 19.56
C ALA A 316 37.68 -5.39 18.82
N ASP A 317 37.77 -6.71 18.63
CA ASP A 317 38.86 -7.35 17.89
C ASP A 317 38.99 -6.81 16.46
N ARG A 318 37.87 -6.58 15.76
CA ARG A 318 37.88 -6.04 14.38
C ARG A 318 38.39 -4.61 14.29
N TYR A 319 38.04 -3.76 15.26
CA TYR A 319 38.41 -2.35 15.26
C TYR A 319 39.75 -2.07 15.93
N LEU A 320 40.21 -2.98 16.81
CA LEU A 320 41.55 -2.94 17.40
C LEU A 320 42.60 -3.59 16.47
N ALA A 321 42.20 -4.47 15.56
CA ALA A 321 43.08 -4.95 14.50
C ALA A 321 43.35 -3.81 13.50
N ASP A 322 44.56 -3.26 13.57
CA ASP A 322 45.05 -2.20 12.68
C ASP A 322 45.12 -2.70 11.22
N ARG A 323 44.00 -2.64 10.49
CA ARG A 323 43.91 -3.06 9.08
C ARG A 323 44.00 -1.91 8.09
N TYR A 324 44.18 -0.68 8.57
CA TYR A 324 44.17 0.53 7.75
C TYR A 324 45.56 1.12 7.45
N GLN A 325 46.66 0.51 7.93
CA GLN A 325 48.01 1.07 7.77
C GLN A 325 48.82 0.60 6.54
N GLU A 326 48.29 -0.26 5.65
CA GLU A 326 49.07 -0.78 4.50
C GLU A 326 48.71 -0.22 3.11
N SER A 327 47.86 0.80 2.99
CA SER A 327 47.51 1.40 1.69
C SER A 327 47.87 2.89 1.57
N SER A 328 49.11 3.24 1.91
CA SER A 328 49.73 4.49 1.46
C SER A 328 51.08 4.20 0.81
N ALA A 329 51.06 3.60 -0.37
CA ALA A 329 52.21 3.68 -1.28
C ALA A 329 52.31 5.13 -1.79
N PRO A 330 53.50 5.73 -1.85
CA PRO A 330 53.66 7.08 -2.36
C PRO A 330 53.30 7.12 -3.83
N ILE A 331 52.42 8.06 -4.20
CA ILE A 331 52.21 8.44 -5.61
C ILE A 331 53.52 9.09 -6.06
N ASP A 332 54.33 8.33 -6.80
CA ASP A 332 55.49 8.87 -7.51
C ASP A 332 54.99 9.94 -8.49
N ARG A 333 55.52 11.15 -8.31
CA ARG A 333 55.30 12.29 -9.20
C ARG A 333 56.02 12.02 -10.52
N LEU A 334 55.27 12.11 -11.63
CA LEU A 334 55.78 12.54 -12.93
C LEU A 334 55.49 14.02 -13.11
#